data_AF-A0AAD4TBR4-F1
#
_entry.id   AF-A0AAD4TBR4-F1
#
_cell.length_a   1.000
_cell.length_b   1.000
_cell.length_c   1.000
_cell.angle_alpha   90.00
_cell.angle_beta   90.00
_cell.angle_gamma   90.00
#
_symmetry.space_group_name_H-M   'P 1'
#
loop_
_entity.id
_entity.type
_entity.pdbx_description
1 polymer ?
#
loop_
_entity_poly.entity_id
_entity_poly.type
_entity_poly.pdbx_seq_one_letter_code
_entity_poly.pdbx_strand_id
1 'polypeptide(L)'
;MSISLTVMSFNLHEDQPENSPNSWEKRRDLCISVITSYSPLILCTQQGLKSQLEFLQQGLPDYDQFGISRKGSQDISDEHCSIFYDKEK
;
A
#
# COMPACT_ATOMS: atom_id res chain seq x y z
N MET A 1 27.80 -14.30 -5.42
CA MET A 1 27.19 -13.10 -4.83
C MET A 1 25.84 -13.50 -4.27
N SER A 2 25.51 -13.09 -3.04
CA SER A 2 24.17 -13.27 -2.47
C SER A 2 23.35 -12.04 -2.86
N ILE A 3 22.14 -12.28 -3.37
CA ILE A 3 21.14 -11.22 -3.56
C ILE A 3 20.44 -11.06 -2.21
N SER A 4 20.38 -9.83 -1.70
CA SER A 4 19.63 -9.49 -0.50
C SER A 4 18.29 -8.89 -0.91
N LEU A 5 17.20 -9.43 -0.37
CA LEU A 5 15.84 -9.00 -0.64
C LEU A 5 15.19 -8.54 0.66
N THR A 6 14.69 -7.31 0.70
CA THR A 6 13.85 -6.81 1.79
C THR A 6 12.39 -6.85 1.35
N VAL A 7 11.54 -7.49 2.14
CA VAL A 7 10.11 -7.65 1.85
C VAL A 7 9.33 -7.19 3.07
N MET A 8 8.26 -6.44 2.84
CA MET A 8 7.31 -6.00 3.86
C MET A 8 5.92 -6.55 3.54
N SER A 9 5.22 -7.07 4.54
CA SER A 9 3.78 -7.30 4.49
C SER A 9 3.11 -6.31 5.42
N PHE A 10 2.18 -5.51 4.90
CA PHE A 10 1.56 -4.43 5.67
C PHE A 10 0.07 -4.30 5.35
N ASN A 11 -0.77 -4.72 6.29
CA ASN A 11 -2.21 -4.52 6.18
C ASN A 11 -2.54 -3.04 6.40
N LEU A 12 -3.21 -2.43 5.43
CA LEU A 12 -3.58 -1.03 5.49
C LEU A 12 -4.79 -0.79 6.37
N HIS A 13 -5.55 -1.81 6.80
CA HIS A 13 -6.80 -1.70 7.56
C HIS A 13 -7.89 -0.95 6.79
N GLU A 14 -9.15 -1.29 7.09
CA GLU A 14 -10.31 -0.65 6.47
C GLU A 14 -10.32 0.88 6.70
N ASP A 15 -10.99 1.59 5.80
CA ASP A 15 -11.25 3.01 6.03
C ASP A 15 -12.39 3.16 7.05
N GLN A 16 -12.09 3.86 8.14
CA GLN A 16 -13.04 4.12 9.21
C GLN A 16 -13.66 5.51 9.04
N PRO A 17 -14.87 5.74 9.58
CA PRO A 17 -15.52 7.05 9.53
C PRO A 17 -14.58 8.19 9.94
N GLU A 18 -14.70 9.35 9.31
CA GLU A 18 -13.78 10.49 9.47
C GLU A 18 -13.60 10.95 10.93
N ASN A 19 -14.65 10.82 11.74
CA ASN A 19 -14.64 11.13 13.17
C ASN A 19 -13.88 10.10 14.03
N SER A 20 -13.58 8.90 13.50
CA SER A 20 -12.76 7.89 14.18
C SER A 20 -11.36 8.42 14.45
N PRO A 21 -10.73 8.13 15.61
CA PRO A 21 -9.32 8.40 15.82
C PRO A 21 -8.41 7.63 14.84
N ASN A 22 -8.90 6.54 14.25
CA ASN A 22 -8.15 5.67 13.33
C ASN A 22 -8.65 5.77 11.87
N SER A 23 -9.31 6.87 11.50
CA SER A 23 -9.70 7.13 10.11
C SER A 23 -8.47 7.17 9.20
N TRP A 24 -8.65 6.82 7.92
CA TRP A 24 -7.52 6.82 6.96
C TRP A 24 -6.79 8.16 6.92
N GLU A 25 -7.54 9.27 6.88
CA GLU A 25 -6.98 10.62 6.83
C GLU A 25 -5.99 10.91 7.97
N LYS A 26 -6.22 10.36 9.17
CA LYS A 26 -5.35 10.59 10.34
C LYS A 26 -4.10 9.70 10.35
N ARG A 27 -4.06 8.65 9.54
CA ARG A 27 -2.99 7.63 9.57
C ARG A 27 -2.22 7.47 8.26
N ARG A 28 -2.73 8.01 7.14
CA ARG A 28 -2.12 7.86 5.81
C ARG A 28 -0.66 8.34 5.75
N ASP A 29 -0.33 9.45 6.42
CA ASP A 29 1.03 10.00 6.46
C ASP A 29 1.96 9.10 7.30
N LEU A 30 1.45 8.52 8.39
CA LEU A 30 2.19 7.54 9.20
C LEU A 30 2.47 6.26 8.40
N CYS A 31 1.52 5.80 7.58
CA CYS A 31 1.73 4.66 6.69
C CYS A 31 2.90 4.92 5.72
N ILE A 32 2.95 6.08 5.08
CA ILE A 32 4.08 6.49 4.22
C ILE A 32 5.38 6.52 5.02
N SER A 33 5.38 7.14 6.21
CA SER A 33 6.56 7.23 7.05
C SER A 33 7.12 5.86 7.44
N VAL A 34 6.25 4.90 7.78
CA VAL A 34 6.67 3.53 8.10
C VAL A 34 7.29 2.86 6.87
N ILE A 35 6.59 2.86 5.74
CA ILE A 35 7.07 2.22 4.50
C ILE A 35 8.43 2.78 4.09
N THR A 36 8.55 4.11 4.04
CA THR A 36 9.80 4.79 3.65
C THR A 36 10.94 4.59 4.65
N SER A 37 10.65 4.50 5.95
CA SER A 37 11.69 4.25 6.97
C SER A 37 12.36 2.88 6.84
N TYR A 38 11.61 1.86 6.39
CA TYR A 38 12.14 0.52 6.16
C TYR A 38 12.62 0.29 4.72
N SER A 39 12.13 1.08 3.76
CA SER A 39 12.49 1.03 2.34
C SER A 39 12.54 -0.41 1.77
N PRO A 40 11.44 -1.19 1.86
CA PRO A 40 11.41 -2.57 1.37
C PRO A 40 11.49 -2.63 -0.15
N LEU A 41 12.21 -3.58 -0.74
CA LEU A 41 12.19 -3.76 -2.20
C LEU A 41 10.84 -4.23 -2.72
N ILE A 42 10.12 -5.00 -1.91
CA ILE A 42 8.77 -5.47 -2.21
C ILE A 42 7.89 -5.16 -1.01
N LEU A 43 6.80 -4.43 -1.24
CA LEU A 43 5.77 -4.16 -0.26
C LEU A 43 4.46 -4.83 -0.68
N CYS A 44 3.97 -5.76 0.13
CA CYS A 44 2.69 -6.42 -0.05
C CYS A 44 1.65 -5.79 0.88
N THR A 45 0.64 -5.11 0.32
CA THR A 45 -0.45 -4.52 1.09
C THR A 45 -1.66 -5.45 1.17
N GLN A 46 -2.47 -5.31 2.21
CA GLN A 46 -3.79 -5.97 2.33
C GLN A 46 -4.83 -4.93 2.71
N GLN A 47 -6.11 -5.22 2.42
CA GLN A 47 -7.25 -4.33 2.69
C GLN A 47 -7.12 -2.93 2.08
N GLY A 48 -6.33 -2.79 1.01
CA GLY A 48 -6.14 -1.49 0.37
C GLY A 48 -7.37 -1.13 -0.46
N LEU A 49 -8.10 -0.10 -0.06
CA LEU A 49 -9.07 0.54 -0.95
C LEU A 49 -8.32 1.31 -2.04
N LYS A 50 -8.95 1.47 -3.21
CA LYS A 50 -8.35 2.15 -4.35
C LYS A 50 -7.78 3.54 -3.99
N SER A 51 -8.53 4.35 -3.24
CA SER A 51 -8.09 5.68 -2.81
C SER A 51 -6.86 5.65 -1.89
N GLN A 52 -6.76 4.65 -1.00
CA GLN A 52 -5.60 4.47 -0.12
C GLN A 52 -4.37 4.08 -0.93
N LEU A 53 -4.54 3.17 -1.90
CA LEU A 53 -3.47 2.71 -2.77
C LEU A 53 -2.98 3.80 -3.72
N GLU A 54 -3.89 4.64 -4.23
CA GLU A 54 -3.53 5.83 -5.03
C GLU A 54 -2.75 6.85 -4.19
N PHE A 55 -3.14 7.06 -2.94
CA PHE A 55 -2.39 7.91 -2.02
C PHE A 55 -0.99 7.35 -1.74
N LEU A 56 -0.88 6.03 -1.48
CA LEU A 56 0.43 5.39 -1.33
C LEU A 56 1.29 5.53 -2.59
N GLN A 57 0.71 5.33 -3.77
CA GLN A 57 1.43 5.49 -5.04
C GLN A 57 1.96 6.90 -5.25
N GLN A 58 1.21 7.93 -4.84
CA GLN A 58 1.65 9.32 -4.90
C GLN A 58 2.79 9.61 -3.90
N GLY A 59 2.75 9.01 -2.72
CA GLY A 59 3.77 9.17 -1.68
C GLY A 59 5.01 8.28 -1.86
N LEU A 60 4.95 7.30 -2.76
CA LEU A 60 6.02 6.34 -3.06
C LEU A 60 6.38 6.40 -4.56
N PRO A 61 6.90 7.54 -5.07
CA PRO A 61 7.11 7.75 -6.50
C PRO A 61 8.13 6.79 -7.12
N ASP A 62 9.02 6.21 -6.32
CA ASP A 62 10.04 5.24 -6.75
C ASP A 62 9.51 3.80 -6.87
N TYR A 63 8.27 3.58 -6.45
CA TYR A 63 7.61 2.29 -6.55
C TYR A 63 6.61 2.30 -7.71
N ASP A 64 6.42 1.14 -8.33
CA ASP A 64 5.25 0.84 -9.15
C ASP A 64 4.45 -0.26 -8.46
N GLN A 65 3.21 -0.48 -8.87
CA GLN A 65 2.34 -1.47 -8.24
C GLN A 65 1.53 -2.31 -9.23
N PHE A 66 1.17 -3.51 -8.80
CA PHE A 66 0.15 -4.31 -9.44
C PHE A 66 -0.77 -4.97 -8.41
N GLY A 67 -2.00 -5.21 -8.82
CA GLY A 67 -3.04 -5.79 -7.98
C GLY A 67 -4.40 -5.53 -8.60
N ILE A 68 -5.35 -6.41 -8.34
CA ILE A 68 -6.75 -6.21 -8.71
C ILE A 68 -7.61 -6.27 -7.45
N SER A 69 -8.78 -5.65 -7.50
CA SER A 69 -9.79 -5.76 -6.45
C SER A 69 -10.12 -7.24 -6.23
N ARG A 70 -10.45 -7.60 -5.00
CA ARG A 70 -10.88 -8.96 -4.65
C ARG A 70 -12.16 -9.39 -5.39
N LYS A 71 -12.93 -8.43 -5.94
CA LYS A 71 -14.09 -8.70 -6.80
C LYS A 71 -13.73 -8.88 -8.30
N GLY A 72 -12.46 -8.74 -8.66
CA GLY A 72 -11.95 -8.86 -10.03
C GLY A 72 -11.71 -7.51 -10.71
N SER A 73 -11.16 -7.55 -11.92
CA SER A 73 -10.74 -6.35 -12.67
C SER A 73 -11.89 -5.47 -13.15
N GLN A 74 -13.11 -5.99 -13.20
CA GLN A 74 -14.30 -5.24 -13.63
C GLN A 74 -14.93 -4.42 -12.50
N ASP A 75 -14.68 -4.79 -11.24
CA ASP A 75 -15.21 -4.09 -10.06
C ASP A 75 -14.06 -3.69 -9.13
N ILE A 76 -13.62 -2.45 -9.28
CA ILE A 76 -12.53 -1.83 -8.51
C ILE A 76 -12.98 -1.20 -7.18
N SER A 77 -14.23 -1.43 -6.75
CA SER A 77 -14.81 -0.77 -5.56
C SER A 77 -14.42 -1.40 -4.22
N ASP A 78 -13.86 -2.60 -4.23
CA ASP A 78 -13.53 -3.36 -3.03
C ASP A 78 -12.01 -3.34 -2.73
N GLU A 79 -11.62 -4.00 -1.65
CA GLU A 79 -10.24 -4.11 -1.20
C GLU A 79 -9.34 -4.85 -2.19
N HIS A 80 -8.06 -4.46 -2.24
CA HIS A 80 -7.02 -5.09 -3.04
C HIS A 80 -5.90 -5.66 -2.14
N CYS A 81 -5.23 -6.69 -2.65
CA CYS A 81 -3.92 -7.12 -2.18
C CYS A 81 -2.86 -6.68 -3.20
N SER A 82 -2.55 -5.38 -3.20
CA SER A 82 -1.55 -4.82 -4.10
C SER A 82 -0.12 -5.16 -3.67
N ILE A 83 0.75 -5.34 -4.66
CA ILE A 83 2.18 -5.48 -4.49
C ILE A 83 2.83 -4.25 -5.12
N PHE A 84 3.59 -3.52 -4.31
CA PHE A 84 4.46 -2.44 -4.73
C PHE A 84 5.90 -2.98 -4.84
N TYR A 85 6.63 -2.52 -5.84
CA TYR A 85 8.04 -2.88 -6.05
C TYR A 85 8.86 -1.65 -6.45
N ASP A 86 10.10 -1.60 -5.96
CA ASP A 86 11.09 -0.58 -6.36
C ASP A 86 11.37 -0.72 -7.87
N LYS A 87 11.17 0.36 -8.65
CA LYS A 87 11.27 0.32 -10.13
C LYS A 87 12.69 0.08 -10.64
N GLU A 88 13.71 0.34 -9.81
CA GLU A 88 15.11 0.30 -10.21
C GLU A 88 15.79 -1.04 -9.88
N LYS A 89 15.07 -2.04 -9.34
CA LYS A 89 15.63 -3.34 -8.93
C LYS A 89 14.86 -4.53 -9.47
#